data_AF-A0A0Q1F1X8-F1
#
_entry.id   AF-A0A0Q1F1X8-F1
#
_cell.length_a   1.000
_cell.length_b   1.000
_cell.length_c   1.000
_cell.angle_alpha   90.00
_cell.angle_beta   90.00
_cell.angle_gamma   90.00
#
_symmetry.space_group_name_H-M   'P 1'
#
loop_
_entity.id
_entity.type
_entity.pdbx_description
1 polymer ?
#
loop_
_entity_poly.entity_id
_entity_poly.type
_entity_poly.pdbx_seq_one_letter_code
_entity_poly.pdbx_strand_id
1 'polypeptide(L)'
;MELSSIEKEEIGAYIFTIGKYIETYNEVYDHVLNTLVELPGAYHLNLVQQIIEVDFGGTAAIRKQENIYQKQIKRRYLKLMGLEMLYTFKLRHILPNLILLLLCYVLYVNNTNLSVLFKTIYLAICVLIVLAGVFCIIYRYIIHRKTKKDSIKSELIFGLLFLPIGFINILFNVVITKENTSIAVNTQHIILLALFFVISIYIRAFMKLYTERITVLAI
;
A
#
# COMPACT_ATOMS: atom_id res chain seq x y z
N MET A 1 -13.11 18.74 33.23
CA MET A 1 -11.79 18.84 33.89
C MET A 1 -10.80 19.59 32.99
N GLU A 2 -9.91 20.44 33.55
CA GLU A 2 -8.77 20.99 32.79
C GLU A 2 -7.57 20.05 32.88
N LEU A 3 -7.07 19.58 31.73
CA LEU A 3 -5.93 18.66 31.66
C LEU A 3 -4.63 19.44 31.40
N SER A 4 -3.63 19.22 32.26
CA SER A 4 -2.27 19.73 32.09
C SER A 4 -1.55 19.06 30.91
N SER A 5 -0.46 19.68 30.45
CA SER A 5 0.36 19.13 29.35
C SER A 5 0.96 17.76 29.69
N ILE A 6 1.31 17.52 30.96
CA ILE A 6 1.90 16.26 31.42
C ILE A 6 0.86 15.15 31.39
N GLU A 7 -0.37 15.43 31.84
CA GLU A 7 -1.47 14.45 31.81
C GLU A 7 -1.86 14.08 30.38
N LYS A 8 -1.88 15.07 29.46
CA LYS A 8 -2.09 14.80 28.02
C LYS A 8 -0.99 13.90 27.44
N GLU A 9 0.26 14.11 27.84
CA GLU A 9 1.38 13.28 27.40
C GLU A 9 1.27 11.85 27.95
N GLU A 10 0.86 11.68 29.20
CA GLU A 10 0.62 10.37 29.82
C GLU A 10 -0.53 9.61 29.14
N ILE A 11 -1.65 10.29 28.88
CA ILE A 11 -2.79 9.76 28.11
C ILE A 11 -2.31 9.32 26.73
N GLY A 12 -1.55 10.18 26.06
CA GLY A 12 -0.97 9.89 24.74
C GLY A 12 -0.08 8.66 24.78
N ALA A 13 0.83 8.55 25.75
CA ALA A 13 1.70 7.40 25.91
C ALA A 13 0.93 6.09 26.15
N TYR A 14 -0.13 6.14 26.97
CA TYR A 14 -0.99 4.98 27.21
C TYR A 14 -1.72 4.53 25.93
N ILE A 15 -2.42 5.45 25.26
CA ILE A 15 -3.19 5.18 24.03
C ILE A 15 -2.27 4.73 22.88
N PHE A 16 -1.02 5.20 22.87
CA PHE A 16 0.00 4.76 21.94
C PHE A 16 0.25 3.24 22.01
N THR A 17 -0.02 2.57 23.13
CA THR A 17 0.18 1.11 23.25
C THR A 17 -0.99 0.26 22.74
N ILE A 18 -2.15 0.87 22.47
CA ILE A 18 -3.41 0.14 22.25
C ILE A 18 -3.53 -0.35 20.79
N GLY A 19 -3.47 0.57 19.83
CA GLY A 19 -3.65 0.32 18.39
C GLY A 19 -2.34 0.38 17.62
N LYS A 20 -2.31 -0.18 16.39
CA LYS A 20 -1.11 -0.16 15.55
C LYS A 20 -0.97 1.17 14.80
N TYR A 21 -2.09 1.71 14.32
CA TYR A 21 -2.07 2.81 13.36
C TYR A 21 -2.27 4.19 13.98
N ILE A 22 -1.80 5.22 13.28
CA ILE A 22 -1.94 6.61 13.71
C ILE A 22 -3.40 7.08 13.68
N GLU A 23 -4.21 6.58 12.74
CA GLU A 23 -5.63 6.93 12.64
C GLU A 23 -6.39 6.50 13.90
N THR A 24 -6.22 5.25 14.31
CA THR A 24 -6.80 4.72 15.55
C THR A 24 -6.29 5.47 16.78
N TYR A 25 -5.00 5.80 16.81
CA TYR A 25 -4.43 6.58 17.91
C TYR A 25 -5.10 7.95 18.01
N ASN A 26 -5.20 8.69 16.91
CA ASN A 26 -5.80 10.03 16.91
C ASN A 26 -7.27 9.96 17.33
N GLU A 27 -8.04 9.01 16.80
CA GLU A 27 -9.47 8.85 17.13
C GLU A 27 -9.69 8.56 18.62
N VAL A 28 -8.97 7.57 19.17
CA VAL A 28 -9.10 7.21 20.58
C VAL A 28 -8.56 8.33 21.49
N TYR A 29 -7.46 8.97 21.11
CA TYR A 29 -6.87 10.07 21.87
C TYR A 29 -7.80 11.28 21.93
N ASP A 30 -8.31 11.73 20.79
CA ASP A 30 -9.23 12.88 20.71
C ASP A 30 -10.53 12.59 21.47
N HIS A 31 -11.07 11.38 21.35
CA HIS A 31 -12.26 10.97 22.10
C HIS A 31 -12.01 10.98 23.61
N VAL A 32 -10.94 10.34 24.08
CA VAL A 32 -10.60 10.30 25.52
C VAL A 32 -10.40 11.70 26.08
N LEU A 33 -9.71 12.58 25.36
CA LEU A 33 -9.54 13.97 25.80
C LEU A 33 -10.88 14.70 25.92
N ASN A 34 -11.76 14.57 24.93
CA ASN A 34 -13.07 15.22 24.95
C ASN A 34 -13.92 14.69 26.12
N THR A 35 -13.97 13.37 26.31
CA THR A 35 -14.72 12.75 27.42
C THR A 35 -14.18 13.18 28.79
N LEU A 36 -12.85 13.25 28.98
CA LEU A 36 -12.25 13.70 30.24
C LEU A 36 -12.53 15.18 30.54
N VAL A 37 -12.65 16.02 29.51
CA VAL A 37 -13.00 17.44 29.68
C VAL A 37 -14.42 17.58 30.21
N GLU A 38 -15.34 16.71 29.81
CA GLU A 38 -16.74 16.72 30.27
C GLU A 38 -16.93 16.12 31.67
N LEU A 39 -16.03 15.23 32.11
CA LEU A 39 -16.13 14.59 33.41
C LEU A 39 -15.75 15.55 34.57
N PRO A 40 -16.53 15.54 35.67
CA PRO A 40 -16.17 16.22 36.90
C PRO A 40 -15.12 15.41 37.70
N GLY A 41 -14.18 16.09 38.37
CA GLY A 41 -13.22 15.46 39.28
C GLY A 41 -11.75 15.78 38.97
N ALA A 42 -10.84 15.01 39.57
CA ALA A 42 -9.40 15.06 39.30
C ALA A 42 -8.98 13.95 38.32
N TYR A 43 -7.93 14.20 37.55
CA TYR A 43 -7.42 13.25 36.57
C TYR A 43 -6.76 12.05 37.27
N HIS A 44 -7.07 10.86 36.77
CA HIS A 44 -6.39 9.61 37.10
C HIS A 44 -6.36 8.71 35.87
N LEU A 45 -5.24 8.03 35.62
CA LEU A 45 -5.08 7.14 34.47
C LEU A 45 -6.14 6.01 34.42
N ASN A 46 -6.67 5.59 35.57
CA ASN A 46 -7.76 4.61 35.63
C ASN A 46 -9.05 5.09 34.94
N LEU A 47 -9.30 6.41 34.91
CA LEU A 47 -10.44 6.98 34.17
C LEU A 47 -10.27 6.78 32.68
N VAL A 48 -9.04 6.92 32.15
CA VAL A 48 -8.72 6.66 30.75
C VAL A 48 -9.04 5.22 30.39
N GLN A 49 -8.62 4.28 31.25
CA GLN A 49 -8.92 2.86 31.05
C GLN A 49 -10.44 2.59 31.09
N GLN A 50 -11.17 3.21 32.01
CA GLN A 50 -12.62 3.07 32.10
C GLN A 50 -13.33 3.61 30.84
N ILE A 51 -12.93 4.79 30.35
CA ILE A 51 -13.46 5.36 29.10
C ILE A 51 -13.23 4.38 27.94
N ILE A 52 -12.02 3.81 27.84
CA ILE A 52 -11.71 2.83 26.80
C ILE A 52 -12.55 1.56 26.92
N GLU A 53 -12.78 1.07 28.14
CA GLU A 53 -13.57 -0.13 28.36
C GLU A 53 -15.05 0.10 28.03
N VAL A 54 -15.61 1.24 28.44
CA VAL A 54 -17.02 1.58 28.28
C VAL A 54 -17.34 2.01 26.86
N ASP A 55 -16.58 2.94 26.29
CA ASP A 55 -16.93 3.58 25.02
C ASP A 55 -16.44 2.78 23.81
N PHE A 56 -15.31 2.08 23.94
CA PHE A 56 -14.72 1.32 22.85
C PHE A 56 -14.83 -0.20 23.03
N GLY A 57 -15.37 -0.69 24.16
CA GLY A 57 -15.44 -2.12 24.47
C GLY A 57 -14.07 -2.75 24.80
N GLY A 58 -13.13 -1.92 25.26
CA GLY A 58 -11.79 -2.34 25.65
C GLY A 58 -10.79 -2.46 24.50
N THR A 59 -9.53 -2.70 24.86
CA THR A 59 -8.41 -2.74 23.89
C THR A 59 -8.55 -3.82 22.82
N ALA A 60 -9.19 -4.96 23.16
CA ALA A 60 -9.44 -6.05 22.22
C ALA A 60 -10.46 -5.65 21.14
N ALA A 61 -11.51 -4.91 21.50
CA ALA A 61 -12.50 -4.42 20.57
C ALA A 61 -11.91 -3.36 19.61
N ILE A 62 -11.10 -2.44 20.12
CA ILE A 62 -10.35 -1.46 19.29
C ILE A 62 -9.51 -2.19 18.23
N ARG A 63 -8.71 -3.18 18.64
CA ARG A 63 -7.89 -3.96 17.70
C ARG A 63 -8.73 -4.75 16.69
N LYS A 64 -9.90 -5.25 17.09
CA LYS A 64 -10.82 -5.95 16.19
C LYS A 64 -11.38 -4.98 15.14
N GLN A 65 -11.80 -3.79 15.55
CA GLN A 65 -12.32 -2.74 14.65
C GLN A 65 -11.24 -2.24 13.69
N GLU A 66 -10.02 -2.02 14.19
CA GLU A 66 -8.85 -1.65 13.38
C GLU A 66 -8.59 -2.68 12.27
N ASN A 67 -8.65 -3.98 12.59
CA ASN A 67 -8.49 -5.05 11.61
C ASN A 67 -9.64 -5.10 10.58
N ILE A 68 -10.88 -4.86 10.99
CA ILE A 68 -12.04 -4.80 10.08
C ILE A 68 -11.85 -3.63 9.11
N TYR A 69 -11.48 -2.46 9.64
CA TYR A 69 -11.28 -1.26 8.86
C TYR A 69 -10.12 -1.41 7.87
N GLN A 70 -8.99 -1.98 8.30
CA GLN A 70 -7.87 -2.31 7.41
C GLN A 70 -8.32 -3.21 6.25
N LYS A 71 -9.13 -4.24 6.51
CA LYS A 71 -9.65 -5.14 5.47
C LYS A 71 -10.57 -4.39 4.49
N GLN A 72 -11.42 -3.50 4.97
CA GLN A 72 -12.30 -2.69 4.13
C GLN A 72 -11.51 -1.72 3.25
N ILE A 73 -10.55 -0.99 3.82
CA ILE A 73 -9.69 -0.08 3.06
C ILE A 73 -8.88 -0.88 2.02
N LYS A 74 -8.30 -2.02 2.40
CA LYS A 74 -7.56 -2.88 1.46
C LYS A 74 -8.41 -3.26 0.25
N ARG A 75 -9.65 -3.71 0.48
CA ARG A 75 -10.60 -4.06 -0.60
C ARG A 75 -10.90 -2.86 -1.50
N ARG A 76 -11.13 -1.68 -0.90
CA ARG A 76 -11.38 -0.43 -1.63
C ARG A 76 -10.18 -0.05 -2.51
N TYR A 77 -8.96 -0.07 -1.97
CA TYR A 77 -7.74 0.26 -2.70
C TYR A 77 -7.45 -0.74 -3.83
N LEU A 78 -7.66 -2.04 -3.61
CA LEU A 78 -7.53 -3.05 -4.67
C LEU A 78 -8.54 -2.81 -5.80
N LYS A 79 -9.79 -2.46 -5.46
CA LYS A 79 -10.81 -2.11 -6.46
C LYS A 79 -10.42 -0.85 -7.24
N LEU A 80 -9.97 0.20 -6.56
CA LEU A 80 -9.50 1.43 -7.19
C LEU A 80 -8.29 1.17 -8.10
N MET A 81 -7.35 0.35 -7.64
CA MET A 81 -6.19 -0.05 -8.44
C MET A 81 -6.61 -0.74 -9.74
N GLY A 82 -7.55 -1.67 -9.68
CA GLY A 82 -8.10 -2.32 -10.88
C GLY A 82 -8.79 -1.32 -11.82
N LEU A 83 -9.57 -0.38 -11.28
CA LEU A 83 -10.21 0.67 -12.07
C LEU A 83 -9.18 1.60 -12.73
N GLU A 84 -8.11 1.96 -12.03
CA GLU A 84 -7.02 2.78 -12.57
C GLU A 84 -6.23 2.06 -13.67
N MET A 85 -5.98 0.76 -13.52
CA MET A 85 -5.39 -0.05 -14.59
C MET A 85 -6.28 -0.05 -15.85
N LEU A 86 -7.59 -0.25 -15.68
CA LEU A 86 -8.56 -0.20 -16.79
C LEU A 86 -8.67 1.20 -17.41
N TYR A 87 -8.53 2.24 -16.60
CA TYR A 87 -8.57 3.63 -17.05
C TYR A 87 -7.46 3.95 -18.06
N THR A 88 -6.30 3.29 -17.97
CA THR A 88 -5.20 3.46 -18.95
C THR A 88 -5.58 3.05 -20.38
N PHE A 89 -6.62 2.23 -20.57
CA PHE A 89 -7.10 1.82 -21.89
C PHE A 89 -8.16 2.74 -22.48
N LYS A 90 -8.58 3.80 -21.77
CA LYS A 90 -9.47 4.81 -22.35
C LYS A 90 -8.76 5.57 -23.46
N LEU A 91 -9.50 5.99 -24.48
CA LEU A 91 -8.96 6.63 -25.69
C LEU A 91 -7.98 7.78 -25.40
N ARG A 92 -8.25 8.59 -24.38
CA ARG A 92 -7.39 9.73 -23.98
C ARG A 92 -6.07 9.32 -23.31
N HIS A 93 -5.96 8.09 -22.82
CA HIS A 93 -4.83 7.59 -22.03
C HIS A 93 -4.16 6.36 -22.65
N ILE A 94 -4.58 5.94 -23.85
CA ILE A 94 -4.10 4.72 -24.50
C ILE A 94 -2.71 4.88 -25.13
N LEU A 95 -2.28 6.10 -25.45
CA LEU A 95 -1.03 6.36 -26.16
C LEU A 95 0.21 5.77 -25.46
N PRO A 96 0.40 5.92 -24.13
CA PRO A 96 1.50 5.26 -23.41
C PRO A 96 1.42 3.72 -23.43
N ASN A 97 0.24 3.13 -23.61
CA ASN A 97 0.08 1.69 -23.76
C ASN A 97 0.45 1.24 -25.19
N LEU A 98 0.11 2.03 -26.21
CA LEU A 98 0.50 1.75 -27.59
C LEU A 98 2.01 1.82 -27.78
N ILE A 99 2.68 2.84 -27.19
CA ILE A 99 4.14 2.95 -27.23
C ILE A 99 4.80 1.75 -26.55
N LEU A 100 4.27 1.34 -25.40
CA LEU A 100 4.77 0.18 -24.68
C LEU A 100 4.56 -1.13 -25.45
N LEU A 101 3.42 -1.28 -26.13
CA LEU A 101 3.13 -2.43 -26.98
C LEU A 101 4.07 -2.47 -28.19
N LEU A 102 4.32 -1.33 -28.83
CA LEU A 102 5.28 -1.20 -29.92
C LEU A 102 6.69 -1.59 -29.46
N LEU A 103 7.11 -1.15 -28.27
CA LEU A 103 8.39 -1.57 -27.68
C LEU A 103 8.44 -3.09 -27.49
N CYS A 104 7.38 -3.70 -26.96
CA CYS A 104 7.30 -5.15 -26.80
C CYS A 104 7.40 -5.88 -28.15
N TYR A 105 6.73 -5.35 -29.19
CA TYR A 105 6.80 -5.90 -30.55
C TYR A 105 8.21 -5.80 -31.14
N VAL A 106 8.88 -4.66 -31.00
CA VAL A 106 10.26 -4.46 -31.44
C VAL A 106 11.20 -5.45 -30.74
N LEU A 107 11.03 -5.68 -29.44
CA LEU A 107 11.81 -6.66 -28.69
C LEU A 107 11.55 -8.09 -29.17
N TYR A 108 10.30 -8.41 -29.52
CA TYR A 108 9.92 -9.73 -30.05
C TYR A 108 10.54 -10.00 -31.43
N VAL A 109 10.37 -9.07 -32.38
CA VAL A 109 10.84 -9.24 -33.77
C VAL A 109 12.37 -9.30 -33.85
N ASN A 110 13.07 -8.54 -33.01
CA ASN A 110 14.53 -8.56 -32.98
C ASN A 110 15.13 -9.85 -32.40
N ASN A 111 14.30 -10.84 -32.00
CA ASN A 111 14.69 -12.23 -31.67
C ASN A 111 16.02 -12.34 -30.91
N THR A 112 16.22 -11.47 -29.92
CA THR A 112 17.40 -11.49 -29.08
C THR A 112 17.45 -12.80 -28.30
N ASN A 113 18.64 -13.33 -28.03
CA ASN A 113 18.82 -14.55 -27.25
C ASN A 113 17.91 -14.50 -26.00
N LEU A 114 17.04 -15.50 -25.82
CA LEU A 114 16.05 -15.53 -24.74
C LEU A 114 16.68 -15.20 -23.39
N SER A 115 17.87 -15.72 -23.10
CA SER A 115 18.59 -15.48 -21.85
C SER A 115 18.97 -14.00 -21.66
N VAL A 116 19.33 -13.31 -22.75
CA VAL A 116 19.67 -11.88 -22.74
C VAL A 116 18.40 -11.05 -22.59
N LEU A 117 17.36 -11.30 -23.40
CA LEU A 117 16.08 -10.60 -23.29
C LEU A 117 15.49 -10.73 -21.89
N PHE A 118 15.58 -11.94 -21.35
CA PHE A 118 15.11 -12.30 -20.03
C PHE A 118 15.80 -11.49 -18.93
N LYS A 119 17.14 -11.49 -18.91
CA LYS A 119 17.91 -10.70 -17.94
C LYS A 119 17.58 -9.21 -18.05
N THR A 120 17.46 -8.69 -19.27
CA THR A 120 17.14 -7.28 -19.50
C THR A 120 15.74 -6.91 -18.99
N ILE A 121 14.71 -7.71 -19.29
CA ILE A 121 13.34 -7.44 -18.83
C ILE A 121 13.23 -7.58 -17.31
N TYR A 122 13.82 -8.63 -16.74
CA TYR A 122 13.84 -8.81 -15.29
C TYR A 122 14.52 -7.63 -14.58
N LEU A 123 15.69 -7.21 -15.07
CA LEU A 123 16.39 -6.05 -14.52
C LEU A 123 15.56 -4.77 -14.65
N ALA A 124 14.94 -4.53 -15.80
CA ALA A 124 14.09 -3.37 -16.02
C ALA A 124 12.91 -3.32 -15.03
N ILE A 125 12.26 -4.45 -14.80
CA ILE A 125 11.17 -4.53 -13.84
C ILE A 125 11.66 -4.28 -12.41
N CYS A 126 12.77 -4.91 -12.01
CA CYS A 126 13.38 -4.68 -10.69
C CYS A 126 13.72 -3.19 -10.49
N VAL A 127 14.32 -2.55 -11.49
CA VAL A 127 14.63 -1.11 -11.46
C VAL A 127 13.35 -0.28 -11.31
N LEU A 128 12.30 -0.57 -12.06
CA LEU A 128 11.03 0.15 -11.96
C LEU A 128 10.41 0.05 -10.56
N ILE A 129 10.44 -1.14 -9.95
CA ILE A 129 9.90 -1.37 -8.61
C ILE A 129 10.75 -0.66 -7.55
N VAL A 130 12.09 -0.73 -7.66
CA VAL A 130 13.00 -0.01 -6.76
C VAL A 130 12.79 1.49 -6.86
N LEU A 131 12.68 2.05 -8.07
CA LEU A 131 12.41 3.47 -8.27
C LEU A 131 11.06 3.89 -7.67
N ALA A 132 10.01 3.10 -7.87
CA ALA A 132 8.71 3.34 -7.25
C ALA A 132 8.77 3.26 -5.71
N GLY A 133 9.55 2.33 -5.17
CA GLY A 133 9.76 2.20 -3.73
C GLY A 133 10.54 3.36 -3.12
N VAL A 134 11.64 3.76 -3.76
CA VAL A 134 12.42 4.94 -3.36
C VAL A 134 11.54 6.19 -3.39
N PHE A 135 10.75 6.37 -4.45
CA PHE A 135 9.77 7.46 -4.53
C PHE A 135 8.77 7.43 -3.37
N CYS A 136 8.21 6.26 -3.03
CA CYS A 136 7.28 6.13 -1.91
C CYS A 136 7.94 6.50 -0.57
N ILE A 137 9.17 6.01 -0.32
CA ILE A 137 9.92 6.30 0.90
C ILE A 137 10.25 7.80 1.00
N ILE A 138 10.74 8.41 -0.08
CA ILE A 138 11.06 9.84 -0.12
C ILE A 138 9.79 10.67 0.10
N TYR A 139 8.70 10.37 -0.61
CA TYR A 139 7.43 11.08 -0.46
C TYR A 139 6.90 10.97 0.98
N ARG A 140 6.96 9.77 1.57
CA ARG A 140 6.61 9.54 2.98
C ARG A 140 7.49 10.37 3.91
N TYR A 141 8.81 10.36 3.69
CA TYR A 141 9.74 11.09 4.55
C TYR A 141 9.57 12.62 4.45
N ILE A 142 9.30 13.16 3.26
CA ILE A 142 9.08 14.59 3.07
C ILE A 142 7.75 15.04 3.67
N ILE A 143 6.66 14.29 3.48
CA ILE A 143 5.30 14.74 3.82
C ILE A 143 4.87 14.28 5.20
N HIS A 144 5.33 13.12 5.69
CA HIS A 144 4.91 12.54 6.97
C HIS A 144 6.02 12.55 8.02
N ARG A 145 6.97 13.49 7.90
CA ARG A 145 8.20 13.67 8.69
C ARG A 145 8.01 13.77 10.22
N LYS A 146 6.78 13.60 10.76
CA LYS A 146 6.41 13.79 12.17
C LYS A 146 5.55 12.69 12.80
N THR A 147 5.04 11.69 12.06
CA THR A 147 4.17 10.66 12.66
C THR A 147 5.01 9.50 13.21
N LYS A 148 4.96 9.27 14.53
CA LYS A 148 5.65 8.14 15.19
C LYS A 148 5.03 6.76 14.87
N LYS A 149 3.76 6.73 14.44
CA LYS A 149 3.05 5.51 13.99
C LYS A 149 2.85 5.49 12.48
N ASP A 150 2.79 4.29 11.94
CA ASP A 150 2.39 4.06 10.56
C ASP A 150 0.91 4.39 10.36
N SER A 151 0.59 4.92 9.18
CA SER A 151 -0.79 5.05 8.69
C SER A 151 -1.24 3.74 8.04
N ILE A 152 -2.53 3.39 8.18
CA ILE A 152 -3.15 2.25 7.48
C ILE A 152 -2.89 2.37 5.97
N LYS A 153 -3.01 3.59 5.43
CA LYS A 153 -2.78 3.88 4.01
C LYS A 153 -1.35 3.55 3.62
N SER A 154 -0.37 3.97 4.42
CA SER A 154 1.05 3.71 4.16
C SER A 154 1.35 2.21 4.11
N GLU A 155 0.88 1.44 5.09
CA GLU A 155 1.09 -0.01 5.12
C GLU A 155 0.49 -0.71 3.89
N LEU A 156 -0.72 -0.30 3.49
CA LEU A 156 -1.36 -0.85 2.29
C LEU A 156 -0.59 -0.52 1.02
N ILE A 157 -0.10 0.71 0.88
CA ILE A 157 0.70 1.12 -0.27
C ILE A 157 1.99 0.31 -0.35
N PHE A 158 2.71 0.14 0.76
CA PHE A 158 3.90 -0.70 0.78
C PHE A 158 3.56 -2.14 0.38
N GLY A 159 2.46 -2.70 0.90
CA GLY A 159 1.99 -4.03 0.49
C GLY A 159 1.68 -4.13 -1.01
N LEU A 160 1.06 -3.11 -1.60
CA LEU A 160 0.76 -3.06 -3.04
C LEU A 160 2.03 -2.89 -3.90
N LEU A 161 3.03 -2.17 -3.42
CA LEU A 161 4.30 -2.00 -4.13
C LEU A 161 5.02 -3.34 -4.35
N PHE A 162 4.96 -4.24 -3.38
CA PHE A 162 5.67 -5.53 -3.42
C PHE A 162 4.89 -6.65 -4.11
N LEU A 163 3.59 -6.47 -4.37
CA LEU A 163 2.75 -7.49 -5.03
C LEU A 163 3.33 -7.93 -6.40
N PRO A 164 3.77 -7.02 -7.30
CA PRO A 164 4.39 -7.41 -8.55
C PRO A 164 5.63 -8.27 -8.36
N ILE A 165 6.47 -8.01 -7.34
CA ILE A 165 7.69 -8.82 -7.08
C ILE A 165 7.34 -10.28 -6.87
N GLY A 166 6.32 -10.56 -6.05
CA GLY A 166 5.86 -11.93 -5.81
C GLY A 166 5.39 -12.60 -7.11
N PHE A 167 4.61 -11.88 -7.92
CA PHE A 167 4.10 -12.40 -9.19
C PHE A 167 5.23 -12.68 -10.19
N ILE A 168 6.19 -11.75 -10.31
CA ILE A 168 7.38 -11.91 -11.15
C ILE A 168 8.19 -13.11 -10.71
N ASN A 169 8.48 -13.25 -9.41
CA ASN A 169 9.30 -14.35 -8.91
C ASN A 169 8.65 -15.72 -9.13
N ILE A 170 7.34 -15.83 -8.97
CA ILE A 170 6.62 -17.08 -9.25
C ILE A 170 6.74 -17.42 -10.74
N LEU A 171 6.48 -16.46 -11.62
CA LEU A 171 6.53 -16.68 -13.07
C LEU A 171 7.95 -16.88 -13.59
N PHE A 172 8.93 -16.20 -12.99
CA PHE A 172 10.35 -16.35 -13.24
C PHE A 172 10.78 -17.79 -12.96
N ASN A 173 10.38 -18.34 -11.80
CA ASN A 173 10.68 -19.72 -11.47
C ASN A 173 10.03 -20.70 -12.46
N VAL A 174 8.76 -20.48 -12.84
CA VAL A 174 8.04 -21.32 -13.80
C VAL A 174 8.67 -21.29 -15.20
N VAL A 175 9.16 -20.13 -15.67
CA VAL A 175 9.73 -19.97 -17.02
C VAL A 175 11.20 -20.40 -17.11
N ILE A 176 12.00 -20.25 -16.04
CA ILE A 176 13.44 -20.58 -16.06
C ILE A 176 13.74 -22.04 -15.79
N THR A 177 12.97 -22.73 -14.94
CA THR A 177 13.24 -24.15 -14.66
C THR A 177 12.92 -24.98 -15.91
N LYS A 178 13.89 -24.99 -16.83
CA LYS A 178 13.95 -25.71 -18.11
C LYS A 178 13.63 -27.20 -17.95
N GLU A 179 13.80 -27.75 -16.76
CA GLU A 179 13.57 -29.17 -16.49
C GLU A 179 12.08 -29.52 -16.34
N ASN A 180 11.19 -28.56 -16.09
CA ASN A 180 9.79 -28.86 -15.74
C ASN A 180 8.73 -28.34 -16.70
N THR A 181 9.08 -27.55 -17.74
CA THR A 181 8.07 -27.00 -18.65
C THR A 181 8.40 -27.30 -20.11
N SER A 182 7.57 -28.11 -20.76
CA SER A 182 7.58 -28.42 -22.20
C SER A 182 7.15 -27.23 -23.08
N ILE A 183 7.38 -26.00 -22.60
CA ILE A 183 6.90 -24.77 -23.24
C ILE A 183 7.87 -24.36 -24.34
N ALA A 184 7.34 -24.08 -25.53
CA ALA A 184 8.13 -23.58 -26.64
C ALA A 184 8.77 -22.22 -26.32
N VAL A 185 10.00 -22.01 -26.81
CA VAL A 185 10.78 -20.78 -26.61
C VAL A 185 10.00 -19.53 -27.02
N ASN A 186 9.27 -19.56 -28.14
CA ASN A 186 8.47 -18.42 -28.59
C ASN A 186 7.35 -18.07 -27.61
N THR A 187 6.73 -19.08 -27.00
CA THR A 187 5.69 -18.90 -25.98
C THR A 187 6.28 -18.26 -24.71
N GLN A 188 7.49 -18.65 -24.32
CA GLN A 188 8.21 -18.03 -23.19
C GLN A 188 8.49 -16.53 -23.44
N HIS A 189 8.88 -16.16 -24.66
CA HIS A 189 9.05 -14.75 -25.05
C HIS A 189 7.74 -13.96 -24.93
N ILE A 190 6.64 -14.52 -25.45
CA ILE A 190 5.32 -13.87 -25.39
C ILE A 190 4.87 -13.68 -23.95
N ILE A 191 5.03 -14.70 -23.09
CA ILE A 191 4.70 -14.61 -21.66
C ILE A 191 5.51 -13.49 -21.00
N LEU A 192 6.83 -13.46 -21.21
CA LEU A 192 7.72 -12.46 -20.61
C LEU A 192 7.33 -11.03 -21.03
N LEU A 193 7.06 -10.81 -22.31
CA LEU A 193 6.66 -9.50 -22.83
C LEU A 193 5.27 -9.09 -22.32
N ALA A 194 4.32 -10.02 -22.24
CA ALA A 194 3.01 -9.77 -21.66
C ALA A 194 3.11 -9.37 -20.18
N LEU A 195 4.01 -10.00 -19.42
CA LEU A 195 4.28 -9.63 -18.03
C LEU A 195 4.87 -8.25 -17.91
N PHE A 196 5.90 -7.95 -18.70
CA PHE A 196 6.49 -6.62 -18.76
C PHE A 196 5.43 -5.55 -19.06
N PHE A 197 4.53 -5.82 -20.00
CA PHE A 197 3.43 -4.94 -20.35
C PHE A 197 2.47 -4.71 -19.17
N VAL A 198 1.98 -5.79 -18.55
CA VAL A 198 1.03 -5.72 -17.42
C VAL A 198 1.65 -5.03 -16.20
N ILE A 199 2.91 -5.32 -15.88
CA ILE A 199 3.61 -4.69 -14.75
C ILE A 199 3.83 -3.20 -15.00
N SER A 200 4.14 -2.81 -16.22
CA SER A 200 4.28 -1.39 -16.56
C SER A 200 2.96 -0.62 -16.43
N ILE A 201 1.83 -1.26 -16.77
CA ILE A 201 0.49 -0.69 -16.50
C ILE A 201 0.23 -0.62 -15.00
N TYR A 202 0.53 -1.69 -14.26
CA TYR A 202 0.39 -1.73 -12.81
C TYR A 202 1.16 -0.60 -12.14
N ILE A 203 2.45 -0.43 -12.44
CA ILE A 203 3.29 0.60 -11.80
C ILE A 203 2.75 2.00 -12.08
N ARG A 204 2.28 2.28 -13.31
CA ARG A 204 1.66 3.59 -13.63
C ARG A 204 0.37 3.83 -12.85
N ALA A 205 -0.51 2.82 -12.78
CA ALA A 205 -1.74 2.90 -11.99
C ALA A 205 -1.42 3.09 -10.50
N PHE A 206 -0.42 2.39 -9.97
CA PHE A 206 0.04 2.49 -8.59
C PHE A 206 0.54 3.89 -8.27
N MET A 207 1.41 4.45 -9.12
CA MET A 207 1.95 5.80 -8.94
C MET A 207 0.85 6.85 -8.93
N LYS A 208 -0.12 6.74 -9.84
CA LYS A 208 -1.28 7.64 -9.88
C LYS A 208 -2.11 7.53 -8.59
N LEU A 209 -2.48 6.31 -8.19
CA LEU A 209 -3.24 6.03 -6.98
C LEU A 209 -2.52 6.52 -5.70
N TYR A 210 -1.19 6.46 -5.68
CA TYR A 210 -0.37 6.93 -4.57
C TYR A 210 -0.39 8.46 -4.45
N THR A 211 -0.31 9.16 -5.59
CA THR A 211 -0.35 10.63 -5.63
C THR A 211 -1.74 11.20 -5.38
N GLU A 212 -2.79 10.45 -5.67
CA GLU A 212 -4.16 10.89 -5.42
C GLU A 212 -4.45 10.95 -3.91
N ARG A 213 -5.00 12.10 -3.47
CA ARG A 213 -5.57 12.27 -2.13
C ARG A 213 -6.90 11.52 -2.07
N ILE A 214 -6.84 10.19 -1.99
CA ILE A 214 -8.03 9.40 -1.67
C ILE A 214 -8.42 9.77 -0.24
N THR A 215 -9.54 10.46 -0.10
CA THR A 215 -10.17 10.70 1.19
C THR A 215 -10.58 9.34 1.76
N VAL A 216 -9.88 8.95 2.82
CA VAL A 216 -10.12 7.67 3.52
C VAL A 216 -11.42 7.72 4.33
N LEU A 217 -12.07 8.89 4.47
CA LEU A 217 -13.31 9.06 5.21
C LEU A 217 -14.49 9.30 4.27
N ALA A 218 -15.38 8.32 4.23
CA ALA A 218 -16.82 8.52 4.09
C ALA A 218 -17.45 7.31 4.80
N ILE A 219 -17.65 7.47 6.11
CA ILE A 219 -18.77 6.84 6.82
C ILE A 219 -20.02 7.61 6.38
#